data_AF-A0A8K0CT97-F1
#
_entry.id   AF-A0A8K0CT97-F1
#
_cell.length_a   1.000
_cell.length_b   1.000
_cell.length_c   1.000
_cell.angle_alpha   90.00
_cell.angle_beta   90.00
_cell.angle_gamma   90.00
#
_symmetry.space_group_name_H-M   'P 1'
#
loop_
_entity.id
_entity.type
_entity.pdbx_description
1 polymer ?
#
loop_
_entity_poly.entity_id
_entity_poly.type
_entity_poly.pdbx_seq_one_letter_code
_entity_poly.pdbx_strand_id
1 'polypeptide(L)'
;KKRGRPDIPFESCSERTKRRKTEELRESTPVSVLSYATQMGLRAEGQSQASRLLKEITNTSPTRASKYRTAYKKSLEPEHRKPAEDALAVLVDGKSSCHQYDVIRTSAPEIFPSYKTVQAAKKLCYPKDINVTETYVVVTLQALLDHTVKRLLLKSLSHGDHDDDGSQDGNGDDDDDLSSHSENEFYL
;
A
#
# COMPACT_ATOMS: atom_id res chain seq x y z
N LYS A 1 53.88 -16.61 -10.99
CA LYS A 1 52.70 -16.58 -10.07
C LYS A 1 52.29 -15.13 -9.85
N LYS A 2 51.11 -14.69 -10.29
CA LYS A 2 50.58 -13.38 -9.88
C LYS A 2 50.41 -13.42 -8.35
N ARG A 3 51.17 -12.59 -7.64
CA ARG A 3 51.05 -12.41 -6.19
C ARG A 3 49.99 -11.33 -5.97
N GLY A 4 48.93 -11.63 -5.22
CA GLY A 4 47.86 -10.68 -4.95
C GLY A 4 46.64 -11.30 -4.28
N ARG A 5 45.74 -10.44 -3.81
CA ARG A 5 44.42 -10.81 -3.28
C ARG A 5 43.63 -11.57 -4.36
N PRO A 6 42.95 -12.68 -4.03
CA PRO A 6 42.13 -13.41 -5.00
C PRO A 6 41.01 -12.52 -5.53
N ASP A 7 40.74 -12.62 -6.84
CA ASP A 7 39.64 -11.90 -7.47
C ASP A 7 38.30 -12.54 -7.10
N ILE A 8 37.42 -11.70 -6.57
CA ILE A 8 36.07 -12.08 -6.16
C ILE A 8 35.11 -11.78 -7.34
N PRO A 9 34.19 -12.68 -7.69
CA PRO A 9 33.22 -12.44 -8.75
C PRO A 9 32.34 -11.22 -8.43
N PHE A 10 31.88 -10.52 -9.47
CA PHE A 10 31.21 -9.23 -9.34
C PHE A 10 30.01 -9.28 -8.38
N GLU A 11 29.15 -10.30 -8.51
CA GLU A 11 27.94 -10.44 -7.68
C GLU A 11 28.23 -10.54 -6.17
N SER A 12 29.33 -11.21 -5.81
CA SER A 12 29.76 -11.42 -4.42
C SER A 12 30.64 -10.29 -3.85
N CYS A 13 30.96 -9.26 -4.64
CA CYS A 13 31.73 -8.11 -4.16
C CYS A 13 30.87 -7.18 -3.29
N SER A 14 31.51 -6.45 -2.36
CA SER A 14 30.86 -5.37 -1.62
C SER A 14 30.47 -4.20 -2.54
N GLU A 15 29.45 -3.42 -2.17
CA GLU A 15 28.97 -2.25 -2.95
C GLU A 15 30.09 -1.25 -3.28
N ARG A 16 30.97 -0.94 -2.31
CA ARG A 16 32.16 -0.09 -2.54
C ARG A 16 33.06 -0.65 -3.64
N THR A 17 33.26 -1.96 -3.66
CA THR A 17 34.10 -2.63 -4.65
C THR A 17 33.43 -2.66 -6.02
N LYS A 18 32.10 -2.90 -6.08
CA LYS A 18 31.32 -2.82 -7.32
C LYS A 18 31.40 -1.43 -7.96
N ARG A 19 31.20 -0.37 -7.18
CA ARG A 19 31.32 1.04 -7.64
C ARG A 19 32.71 1.37 -8.20
N ARG A 20 33.77 0.87 -7.58
CA ARG A 20 35.15 1.04 -8.09
C ARG A 20 35.38 0.25 -9.37
N LYS A 21 34.87 -0.99 -9.45
CA LYS A 21 35.01 -1.83 -10.65
C LYS A 21 34.26 -1.27 -11.87
N THR A 22 33.15 -0.56 -11.68
CA THR A 22 32.35 0.05 -12.77
C THR A 22 32.70 1.50 -13.08
N GLU A 23 33.70 2.08 -12.40
CA GLU A 23 34.10 3.50 -12.52
C GLU A 23 34.53 3.87 -13.93
N GLU A 24 35.49 3.14 -14.48
CA GLU A 24 35.97 3.36 -15.85
C GLU A 24 34.83 3.27 -16.87
N LEU A 25 33.89 2.34 -16.68
CA LEU A 25 32.76 2.14 -17.59
C LEU A 25 31.76 3.31 -17.54
N ARG A 26 31.47 3.87 -16.36
CA ARG A 26 30.54 5.01 -16.22
C ARG A 26 31.14 6.34 -16.68
N GLU A 27 32.46 6.48 -16.63
CA GLU A 27 33.17 7.69 -17.07
C GLU A 27 33.37 7.70 -18.58
N SER A 28 33.71 6.54 -19.15
CA SER A 28 34.03 6.41 -20.58
C SER A 28 32.79 6.36 -21.49
N THR A 29 31.66 5.90 -20.97
CA THR A 29 30.49 5.56 -21.79
C THR A 29 29.24 6.34 -21.35
N PRO A 30 28.50 6.97 -22.28
CA PRO A 30 27.28 7.68 -21.93
C PRO A 30 26.17 6.74 -21.42
N VAL A 31 25.35 7.25 -20.51
CA VAL A 31 24.25 6.50 -19.86
C VAL A 31 23.26 5.90 -20.85
N SER A 32 23.02 6.55 -21.99
CA SER A 32 22.12 6.05 -23.04
C SER A 32 22.62 4.74 -23.67
N VAL A 33 23.93 4.65 -23.94
CA VAL A 33 24.58 3.45 -24.49
C VAL A 33 24.59 2.33 -23.45
N LEU A 34 24.90 2.65 -22.19
CA LEU A 34 24.83 1.67 -21.08
C LEU A 34 23.41 1.13 -20.90
N SER A 35 22.40 2.00 -21.00
CA SER A 35 20.99 1.60 -20.91
C SER A 35 20.59 0.67 -22.03
N TYR A 36 21.01 0.96 -23.27
CA TYR A 36 20.71 0.09 -24.42
C TYR A 36 21.46 -1.25 -24.36
N ALA A 37 22.74 -1.24 -23.97
CA ALA A 37 23.54 -2.46 -23.77
C ALA A 37 22.90 -3.37 -22.71
N THR A 38 22.48 -2.79 -21.58
CA THR A 38 21.74 -3.52 -20.53
C THR A 38 20.43 -4.10 -21.07
N GLN A 39 19.68 -3.33 -21.85
CA GLN A 39 18.46 -3.82 -22.50
C GLN A 39 18.72 -5.01 -23.45
N MET A 40 19.86 -5.05 -24.14
CA MET A 40 20.24 -6.19 -24.99
C MET A 40 20.66 -7.40 -24.16
N GLY A 41 21.43 -7.21 -23.09
CA GLY A 41 21.81 -8.27 -22.15
C GLY A 41 20.59 -8.96 -21.54
N LEU A 42 19.65 -8.17 -21.01
CA LEU A 42 18.39 -8.68 -20.45
C LEU A 42 17.56 -9.48 -21.47
N ARG A 43 17.60 -9.13 -22.76
CA ARG A 43 16.92 -9.91 -23.81
C ARG A 43 17.63 -11.23 -24.07
N ALA A 44 18.96 -11.23 -24.10
CA ALA A 44 19.76 -12.43 -24.30
C ALA A 44 19.59 -13.44 -23.15
N GLU A 45 19.42 -12.94 -21.92
CA GLU A 45 19.11 -13.74 -20.73
C GLU A 45 17.65 -14.21 -20.65
N GLY A 46 16.81 -13.85 -21.63
CA GLY A 46 15.38 -14.21 -21.65
C GLY A 46 14.48 -13.34 -20.77
N GLN A 47 15.03 -12.33 -20.08
CA GLN A 47 14.30 -11.40 -19.22
C GLN A 47 13.61 -10.28 -20.03
N SER A 48 12.70 -10.68 -20.91
CA SER A 48 12.01 -9.78 -21.85
C SER A 48 11.23 -8.66 -21.15
N GLN A 49 10.58 -8.94 -20.02
CA GLN A 49 9.81 -7.95 -19.26
C GLN A 49 10.71 -6.93 -18.56
N ALA A 50 11.83 -7.36 -17.98
CA ALA A 50 12.81 -6.44 -17.37
C ALA A 50 13.41 -5.50 -18.41
N SER A 51 13.74 -6.01 -19.60
CA SER A 51 14.22 -5.19 -20.72
C SER A 51 13.20 -4.15 -21.18
N ARG A 52 11.91 -4.52 -21.25
CA ARG A 52 10.82 -3.60 -21.59
C ARG A 52 10.66 -2.52 -20.53
N LEU A 53 10.63 -2.91 -19.25
CA LEU A 53 10.51 -1.98 -18.13
C LEU A 53 11.65 -0.96 -18.13
N LEU A 54 12.90 -1.42 -18.32
CA LEU A 54 14.06 -0.55 -18.42
C LEU A 54 13.92 0.45 -19.57
N LYS A 55 13.50 -0.01 -20.77
CA LYS A 55 13.23 0.87 -21.92
C LYS A 55 12.17 1.93 -21.61
N GLU A 56 11.11 1.56 -20.91
CA GLU A 56 10.03 2.48 -20.56
C GLU A 56 10.49 3.54 -19.56
N ILE A 57 11.27 3.15 -18.57
CA ILE A 57 11.82 4.03 -17.53
C ILE A 57 12.88 4.98 -18.11
N THR A 58 13.76 4.51 -19.00
CA THR A 58 14.88 5.32 -19.50
C THR A 58 14.53 6.15 -20.73
N ASN A 59 13.72 5.63 -21.67
CA ASN A 59 13.62 6.21 -23.02
C ASN A 59 12.27 6.88 -23.32
N THR A 60 11.22 6.61 -22.55
CA THR A 60 9.86 7.06 -22.93
C THR A 60 9.45 8.38 -22.27
N SER A 61 9.68 8.54 -20.96
CA SER A 61 9.41 9.80 -20.25
C SER A 61 10.15 9.83 -18.91
N PRO A 62 10.73 10.97 -18.50
CA PRO A 62 11.42 11.10 -17.22
C PRO A 62 10.51 10.87 -16.01
N THR A 63 9.19 11.08 -16.18
CA THR A 63 8.21 10.89 -15.09
C THR A 63 7.77 9.44 -14.91
N ARG A 64 8.08 8.56 -15.87
CA ARG A 64 7.55 7.19 -15.90
C ARG A 64 8.06 6.36 -14.72
N ALA A 65 9.32 6.54 -14.34
CA ALA A 65 9.91 5.94 -13.13
C ALA A 65 9.10 6.28 -11.87
N SER A 66 8.74 7.56 -11.71
CA SER A 66 7.95 8.04 -10.57
C SER A 66 6.55 7.42 -10.57
N LYS A 67 5.88 7.36 -11.73
CA LYS A 67 4.56 6.71 -11.87
C LYS A 67 4.59 5.23 -11.47
N TYR A 68 5.61 4.48 -11.88
CA TYR A 68 5.79 3.09 -11.46
C TYR A 68 5.96 2.98 -9.94
N ARG A 69 6.79 3.83 -9.34
CA ARG A 69 7.02 3.85 -7.89
C ARG A 69 5.72 4.12 -7.12
N THR A 70 4.96 5.12 -7.54
CA THR A 70 3.69 5.48 -6.90
C THR A 70 2.64 4.38 -7.06
N ALA A 71 2.51 3.81 -8.26
CA ALA A 71 1.58 2.71 -8.51
C ALA A 71 1.94 1.46 -7.69
N TYR A 72 3.23 1.12 -7.60
CA TYR A 72 3.70 0.00 -6.79
C TYR A 72 3.42 0.22 -5.31
N LYS A 73 3.73 1.40 -4.76
CA LYS A 73 3.38 1.76 -3.38
C LYS A 73 1.87 1.61 -3.14
N LYS A 74 1.05 2.21 -4.01
CA LYS A 74 -0.42 2.09 -3.92
C LYS A 74 -0.92 0.65 -3.95
N SER A 75 -0.25 -0.24 -4.69
CA SER A 75 -0.61 -1.67 -4.72
C SER A 75 -0.21 -2.45 -3.47
N LEU A 76 0.73 -1.91 -2.66
CA LEU A 76 1.11 -2.48 -1.38
C LEU A 76 0.20 -2.01 -0.24
N GLU A 77 -0.42 -0.84 -0.40
CA GLU A 77 -1.39 -0.35 0.58
C GLU A 77 -2.57 -1.33 0.69
N PRO A 78 -2.97 -1.71 1.92
CA PRO A 78 -4.15 -2.54 2.11
C PRO A 78 -5.36 -1.85 1.49
N GLU A 79 -6.16 -2.61 0.75
CA GLU A 79 -7.38 -2.13 0.11
C GLU A 79 -8.19 -1.33 1.15
N HIS A 80 -8.48 -0.04 0.88
CA HIS A 80 -9.19 0.87 1.80
C HIS A 80 -10.66 0.47 2.07
N ARG A 81 -10.99 -0.77 1.73
CA ARG A 81 -12.29 -1.37 1.93
C ARG A 81 -12.50 -1.61 3.41
N LYS A 82 -13.56 -1.04 3.95
CA LYS A 82 -13.98 -1.28 5.33
C LYS A 82 -14.23 -2.78 5.54
N PRO A 83 -13.76 -3.37 6.64
CA PRO A 83 -14.08 -4.74 6.98
C PRO A 83 -15.60 -4.88 7.16
N ALA A 84 -16.10 -6.10 6.99
CA ALA A 84 -17.53 -6.36 7.03
C ALA A 84 -18.18 -6.00 8.39
N GLU A 85 -17.41 -6.08 9.49
CA GLU A 85 -17.86 -5.72 10.83
C GLU A 85 -18.04 -4.20 10.99
N ASP A 86 -17.08 -3.41 10.52
CA ASP A 86 -17.18 -1.94 10.53
C ASP A 86 -18.33 -1.45 9.64
N ALA A 87 -18.49 -2.08 8.48
CA ALA A 87 -19.61 -1.76 7.60
C ALA A 87 -20.97 -2.14 8.22
N LEU A 88 -21.01 -3.23 9.01
CA LEU A 88 -22.19 -3.58 9.79
C LEU A 88 -22.47 -2.56 10.90
N ALA A 89 -21.43 -2.04 11.56
CA ALA A 89 -21.58 -0.98 12.56
C ALA A 89 -22.20 0.27 11.94
N VAL A 90 -21.70 0.73 10.78
CA VAL A 90 -22.29 1.85 10.04
C VAL A 90 -23.77 1.59 9.69
N LEU A 91 -24.10 0.36 9.27
CA LEU A 91 -25.48 -0.02 8.96
C LEU A 91 -26.40 0.15 10.18
N VAL A 92 -25.97 -0.36 11.34
CA VAL A 92 -26.72 -0.39 12.60
C VAL A 92 -26.80 1.00 13.23
N ASP A 93 -25.68 1.68 13.40
CA ASP A 93 -25.58 3.01 14.01
C ASP A 93 -26.30 4.06 13.16
N GLY A 94 -26.17 3.95 11.83
CA GLY A 94 -26.87 4.80 10.88
C GLY A 94 -28.34 4.45 10.66
N LYS A 95 -28.87 3.40 11.32
CA LYS A 95 -30.25 2.91 11.17
C LYS A 95 -30.69 2.75 9.71
N SER A 96 -29.75 2.32 8.86
CA SER A 96 -29.97 2.26 7.42
C SER A 96 -30.62 0.95 7.00
N SER A 97 -31.58 1.05 6.08
CA SER A 97 -32.15 -0.12 5.40
C SER A 97 -31.15 -0.74 4.41
N CYS A 98 -31.41 -1.98 3.98
CA CYS A 98 -30.61 -2.65 2.95
C CYS A 98 -30.46 -1.79 1.68
N HIS A 99 -31.57 -1.16 1.25
CA HIS A 99 -31.57 -0.30 0.07
C HIS A 99 -30.69 0.93 0.26
N GLN A 100 -30.78 1.60 1.41
CA GLN A 100 -29.93 2.76 1.71
C GLN A 100 -28.45 2.37 1.76
N TYR A 101 -28.13 1.22 2.32
CA TYR A 101 -26.77 0.69 2.29
C TYR A 101 -26.28 0.46 0.86
N ASP A 102 -27.11 -0.11 -0.01
CA ASP A 102 -26.75 -0.29 -1.42
C ASP A 102 -26.54 1.04 -2.15
N VAL A 103 -27.31 2.08 -1.81
CA VAL A 103 -27.08 3.45 -2.31
C VAL A 103 -25.73 4.00 -1.83
N ILE A 104 -25.41 3.87 -0.53
CA ILE A 104 -24.11 4.28 0.05
C ILE A 104 -22.95 3.52 -0.58
N ARG A 105 -23.12 2.22 -0.80
CA ARG A 105 -22.10 1.40 -1.47
C ARG A 105 -21.93 1.81 -2.94
N THR A 106 -23.01 2.16 -3.62
CA THR A 106 -22.95 2.59 -5.03
C THR A 106 -22.19 3.91 -5.17
N SER A 107 -22.28 4.81 -4.19
CA SER A 107 -21.50 6.05 -4.21
C SER A 107 -20.01 5.83 -3.87
N ALA A 108 -19.67 4.81 -3.09
CA ALA A 108 -18.29 4.48 -2.71
C ALA A 108 -18.01 2.96 -2.73
N PRO A 109 -17.90 2.33 -3.91
CA PRO A 109 -17.79 0.87 -4.04
C PRO A 109 -16.45 0.31 -3.54
N GLU A 110 -15.39 1.11 -3.60
CA GLU A 110 -14.04 0.76 -3.12
C GLU A 110 -13.96 0.72 -1.59
N ILE A 111 -14.84 1.46 -0.91
CA ILE A 111 -14.83 1.59 0.56
C ILE A 111 -15.77 0.59 1.20
N PHE A 112 -17.01 0.44 0.69
CA PHE A 112 -18.01 -0.39 1.36
C PHE A 112 -18.07 -1.81 0.80
N PRO A 113 -18.03 -2.84 1.68
CA PRO A 113 -18.17 -4.21 1.26
C PRO A 113 -19.60 -4.49 0.76
N SER A 114 -19.76 -5.58 0.00
CA SER A 114 -21.08 -5.97 -0.51
C SER A 114 -22.07 -6.23 0.62
N TYR A 115 -23.38 -6.08 0.37
CA TYR A 115 -24.37 -6.41 1.39
C TYR A 115 -24.32 -7.88 1.82
N LYS A 116 -23.95 -8.81 0.92
CA LYS A 116 -23.77 -10.24 1.24
C LYS A 116 -22.70 -10.47 2.31
N THR A 117 -21.58 -9.76 2.23
CA THR A 117 -20.49 -9.83 3.22
C THR A 117 -20.91 -9.25 4.56
N VAL A 118 -21.64 -8.13 4.57
CA VAL A 118 -22.22 -7.54 5.80
C VAL A 118 -23.26 -8.48 6.41
N GLN A 119 -24.08 -9.13 5.59
CA GLN A 119 -25.07 -10.10 6.05
C GLN A 119 -24.40 -11.33 6.69
N ALA A 120 -23.27 -11.79 6.16
CA ALA A 120 -22.50 -12.87 6.77
C ALA A 120 -21.96 -12.43 8.14
N ALA A 121 -21.38 -11.24 8.25
CA ALA A 121 -20.96 -10.67 9.54
C ALA A 121 -22.13 -10.54 10.53
N LYS A 122 -23.31 -10.10 10.06
CA LYS A 122 -24.53 -10.00 10.87
C LYS A 122 -24.96 -11.36 11.42
N LYS A 123 -24.88 -12.42 10.59
CA LYS A 123 -25.21 -13.79 11.01
C LYS A 123 -24.25 -14.33 12.08
N LEU A 124 -22.96 -13.96 12.02
CA LEU A 124 -21.99 -14.33 13.05
C LEU A 124 -22.30 -13.70 14.42
N CYS A 125 -23.03 -12.58 14.44
CA CYS A 125 -23.48 -11.92 15.67
C CYS A 125 -24.70 -12.58 16.31
N TYR A 126 -25.35 -13.56 15.69
CA TYR A 126 -26.51 -14.22 16.27
C TYR A 126 -26.10 -15.38 17.19
N PRO A 127 -26.74 -15.53 18.37
CA PRO A 127 -26.55 -16.69 19.22
C PRO A 127 -27.04 -17.97 18.52
N LYS A 128 -26.55 -19.12 18.98
CA LYS A 128 -27.03 -20.43 18.51
C LYS A 128 -28.42 -20.72 19.10
N ASP A 129 -29.12 -21.67 18.48
CA ASP A 129 -30.39 -22.24 18.97
C ASP A 129 -31.53 -21.22 19.17
N ILE A 130 -31.70 -20.32 18.19
CA ILE A 130 -32.84 -19.41 18.13
C ILE A 130 -34.05 -20.15 17.55
N ASN A 131 -35.11 -20.28 18.35
CA ASN A 131 -36.39 -20.81 17.91
C ASN A 131 -37.36 -19.65 17.65
N VAL A 132 -37.66 -19.41 16.38
CA VAL A 132 -38.60 -18.38 15.94
C VAL A 132 -39.94 -19.04 15.59
N THR A 133 -41.01 -18.59 16.25
CA THR A 133 -42.39 -18.92 15.91
C THR A 133 -43.11 -17.65 15.45
N GLU A 134 -44.33 -17.79 14.93
CA GLU A 134 -45.14 -16.64 14.48
C GLU A 134 -45.40 -15.63 15.61
N THR A 135 -45.57 -16.11 16.83
CA THR A 135 -46.01 -15.30 17.97
C THR A 135 -44.90 -14.98 18.96
N TYR A 136 -43.81 -15.76 18.99
CA TYR A 136 -42.73 -15.55 19.93
C TYR A 136 -41.38 -16.06 19.42
N VAL A 137 -40.30 -15.55 20.02
CA VAL A 137 -38.93 -16.01 19.80
C VAL A 137 -38.36 -16.48 21.13
N VAL A 138 -37.79 -17.69 21.16
CA VAL A 138 -37.08 -18.22 22.33
C VAL A 138 -35.62 -18.42 21.98
N VAL A 139 -34.76 -17.94 22.87
CA VAL A 139 -33.33 -18.23 22.88
C VAL A 139 -33.00 -18.76 24.27
N THR A 140 -32.20 -19.82 24.35
CA THR A 140 -31.79 -20.35 25.65
C THR A 140 -30.80 -19.40 26.31
N LEU A 141 -30.94 -19.20 27.63
CA LEU A 141 -30.05 -18.29 28.36
C LEU A 141 -28.58 -18.72 28.23
N GLN A 142 -28.30 -20.03 28.30
CA GLN A 142 -26.95 -20.55 28.15
C GLN A 142 -26.35 -20.22 26.79
N ALA A 143 -27.10 -20.41 25.68
CA ALA A 143 -26.59 -20.10 24.34
C ALA A 143 -26.28 -18.60 24.17
N LEU A 144 -27.05 -17.73 24.83
CA LEU A 144 -26.80 -16.29 24.83
C LEU A 144 -25.54 -15.94 25.62
N LEU A 145 -25.38 -16.48 26.82
CA LEU A 145 -24.18 -16.26 27.65
C LEU A 145 -22.92 -16.80 26.98
N ASP A 146 -22.96 -18.00 26.41
CA ASP A 146 -21.82 -18.59 25.71
C ASP A 146 -21.43 -17.75 24.48
N HIS A 147 -22.43 -17.27 23.71
CA HIS A 147 -22.18 -16.43 22.53
C HIS A 147 -21.55 -15.09 22.91
N THR A 148 -22.07 -14.43 23.96
CA THR A 148 -21.54 -13.14 24.44
C THR A 148 -20.12 -13.27 24.99
N VAL A 149 -19.82 -14.30 25.80
CA VAL A 149 -18.46 -14.58 26.28
C VAL A 149 -17.51 -14.81 25.10
N LYS A 150 -17.92 -15.62 24.12
CA LYS A 150 -17.12 -15.87 22.91
C LYS A 150 -16.79 -14.57 22.16
N ARG A 151 -17.76 -13.67 22.01
CA ARG A 151 -17.57 -12.37 21.32
C ARG A 151 -16.62 -11.45 22.09
N LEU A 152 -16.72 -11.41 23.42
CA LEU A 152 -15.83 -10.62 24.27
C LEU A 152 -14.39 -11.11 24.19
N LEU A 153 -14.17 -12.43 24.28
CA LEU A 153 -12.85 -13.04 24.16
C LEU A 153 -12.22 -12.77 22.78
N LEU A 154 -12.98 -12.94 21.70
CA LEU A 154 -12.48 -12.64 20.35
C LEU A 154 -12.03 -11.19 20.20
N LYS A 155 -12.78 -10.23 20.77
CA LYS A 155 -12.41 -8.81 20.76
C LYS A 155 -11.13 -8.53 21.55
N SER A 156 -10.95 -9.19 22.70
CA SER A 156 -9.77 -8.98 23.53
C SER A 156 -8.46 -9.47 22.89
N LEU A 157 -8.55 -10.40 21.93
CA LEU A 157 -7.40 -10.93 21.20
C LEU A 157 -7.04 -10.13 19.95
N SER A 158 -7.94 -9.28 19.43
CA SER A 158 -7.71 -8.53 18.19
C SER A 158 -7.19 -7.09 18.38
N HIS A 159 -7.14 -6.58 19.61
CA HIS A 159 -6.66 -5.23 19.93
C HIS A 159 -5.14 -5.18 20.24
N GLY A 160 -4.37 -6.17 19.78
CA GLY A 160 -2.96 -6.34 20.14
C GLY A 160 -1.94 -5.51 19.33
N ASP A 161 -2.26 -5.05 18.12
CA ASP A 161 -1.24 -4.55 17.19
C ASP A 161 -1.60 -3.16 16.60
N HIS A 162 -1.74 -2.15 17.46
CA HIS A 162 -1.62 -0.77 17.01
C HIS A 162 -0.33 -0.19 17.60
N ASP A 163 0.79 -0.64 17.03
CA ASP A 163 2.06 0.06 17.22
C ASP A 163 1.91 1.47 16.67
N ASP A 164 2.09 2.42 17.58
CA ASP A 164 2.19 3.85 17.39
C ASP A 164 3.47 4.13 16.58
N ASP A 165 3.38 4.10 15.24
CA ASP A 165 4.43 4.65 14.37
C ASP A 165 4.34 6.18 14.42
N GLY A 166 4.93 6.74 15.48
CA GLY A 166 5.32 8.13 15.56
C GLY A 166 6.46 8.44 14.60
N SER A 167 6.17 8.51 13.31
CA SER A 167 7.06 9.11 12.31
C SER A 167 6.76 10.61 12.18
N GLN A 168 7.31 11.42 13.09
CA GLN A 168 7.51 12.85 12.87
C GLN A 168 8.76 13.05 12.00
N ASP A 169 8.59 13.04 10.67
CA ASP A 169 9.59 13.62 9.78
C ASP A 169 9.31 15.12 9.64
N GLY A 170 9.95 15.90 10.50
CA GLY A 170 10.07 17.34 10.34
C GLY A 170 11.06 17.67 9.23
N ASN A 171 10.56 18.16 8.10
CA ASN A 171 11.37 18.93 7.15
C ASN A 171 11.09 20.41 7.40
N GLY A 172 11.93 21.01 8.25
CA GLY A 172 12.20 22.44 8.21
C GLY A 172 13.42 22.65 7.31
N ASP A 173 13.18 23.15 6.11
CA ASP A 173 14.21 23.80 5.30
C ASP A 173 13.82 25.28 5.25
N ASP A 174 14.30 26.00 6.27
CA ASP A 174 14.47 27.45 6.24
C ASP A 174 15.69 27.75 5.37
N ASP A 175 15.48 28.30 4.18
CA ASP A 175 16.50 29.09 3.48
C ASP A 175 15.85 30.44 3.11
N ASP A 176 15.93 31.35 4.08
CA ASP A 176 15.90 32.78 3.84
C ASP A 176 17.19 33.15 3.09
N ASP A 177 17.06 33.71 1.88
CA ASP A 177 18.07 34.65 1.39
C ASP A 177 17.40 35.86 0.75
N LEU A 178 17.53 36.97 1.47
CA LEU A 178 17.10 38.30 1.10
C LEU A 178 18.08 38.88 0.08
N SER A 179 17.58 39.34 -1.07
CA SER A 179 18.22 40.45 -1.78
C SER A 179 17.18 41.37 -2.38
N SER A 180 17.00 42.49 -1.68
CA SER A 180 16.37 43.74 -2.08
C SER A 180 16.91 44.37 -3.37
N HIS A 181 16.09 45.28 -3.93
CA HIS A 181 16.30 46.34 -4.94
C HIS A 181 15.38 46.08 -6.15
N SER A 182 14.53 47.00 -6.60
CA SER A 182 14.36 48.42 -6.35
C SER A 182 12.97 48.84 -6.80
N GLU A 183 12.54 49.98 -6.26
CA GLU A 183 11.34 50.76 -6.55
C GLU A 183 10.94 50.79 -8.04
N ASN A 184 9.63 50.74 -8.29
CA ASN A 184 9.02 51.70 -9.19
C ASN A 184 7.56 51.90 -8.80
N GLU A 185 7.30 53.05 -8.18
CA GLU A 185 6.05 53.78 -8.33
C GLU A 185 5.71 53.89 -9.81
N PHE A 186 4.46 53.68 -10.19
CA PHE A 186 3.81 54.66 -11.06
C PHE A 186 2.30 54.63 -10.88
N TYR A 187 1.79 55.81 -10.59
CA TYR A 187 0.40 56.20 -10.39
C TYR A 187 -0.47 56.07 -11.65
N LEU A 188 -1.71 55.60 -11.43
CA LEU A 188 -3.04 56.05 -11.89
C LEU A 188 -3.94 54.90 -12.38
#